data_AF-A0A2G6F6C9-F1
#
_entry.id   AF-A0A2G6F6C9-F1
#
_cell.length_a   1.000
_cell.length_b   1.000
_cell.length_c   1.000
_cell.angle_alpha   90.00
_cell.angle_beta   90.00
_cell.angle_gamma   90.00
#
_symmetry.space_group_name_H-M   'P 1'
#
loop_
_entity.id
_entity.type
_entity.pdbx_description
1 polymer ?
#
loop_
_entity_poly.entity_id
_entity_poly.type
_entity_poly.pdbx_seq_one_letter_code
_entity_poly.pdbx_strand_id
1 'polypeptide(L)'
;MWIKLFYYLYFTMKKPFNRIPPLDLHGITYKDVQVLVEDYVLMNQAYLPLQIITGNSQSMKNRVIKALKEHGFRYRIGDTFNKGYILVIS
;
A
#
# COMPACT_ATOMS: atom_id res chain seq x y z
N MET A 1 -16.59 -34.19 -9.65
CA MET A 1 -16.29 -32.93 -10.38
C MET A 1 -16.89 -31.66 -9.74
N TRP A 2 -17.66 -31.75 -8.64
CA TRP A 2 -18.22 -30.58 -7.95
C TRP A 2 -17.53 -30.27 -6.61
N ILE A 3 -17.00 -31.29 -5.94
CA ILE A 3 -16.30 -31.15 -4.65
C ILE A 3 -15.04 -30.28 -4.79
N LYS A 4 -14.26 -30.45 -5.87
CA LYS A 4 -13.06 -29.63 -6.12
C LYS A 4 -13.39 -28.16 -6.33
N LEU A 5 -14.49 -27.85 -7.03
CA LEU A 5 -14.94 -26.48 -7.29
C LEU A 5 -15.45 -25.84 -6.00
N PHE A 6 -16.19 -26.58 -5.18
CA PHE A 6 -16.64 -26.13 -3.85
C PHE A 6 -15.47 -25.91 -2.91
N TYR A 7 -14.47 -26.81 -2.89
CA TYR A 7 -13.25 -26.66 -2.08
C TYR A 7 -12.42 -25.47 -2.53
N TYR A 8 -12.31 -25.25 -3.85
CA TYR A 8 -11.63 -24.09 -4.42
C TYR A 8 -12.36 -22.79 -4.04
N LEU A 9 -13.68 -22.73 -4.23
CA LEU A 9 -14.51 -21.58 -3.84
C LEU A 9 -14.41 -21.31 -2.34
N TYR A 10 -14.59 -22.35 -1.51
CA TYR A 10 -14.50 -22.27 -0.05
C TYR A 10 -13.13 -21.75 0.40
N PHE A 11 -12.05 -22.22 -0.23
CA PHE A 11 -10.69 -21.74 0.05
C PHE A 11 -10.47 -20.30 -0.42
N THR A 12 -10.97 -19.90 -1.60
CA THR A 12 -10.93 -18.48 -2.04
C THR A 12 -11.77 -17.55 -1.16
N MET A 13 -12.91 -18.00 -0.64
CA MET A 13 -13.79 -17.22 0.24
C MET A 13 -13.30 -17.14 1.69
N LYS A 14 -12.36 -18.01 2.09
CA LYS A 14 -11.77 -18.07 3.44
C LYS A 14 -10.33 -17.54 3.49
N LYS A 15 -9.86 -16.76 2.49
CA LYS A 15 -8.61 -16.02 2.68
C LYS A 15 -8.81 -15.13 3.92
N PRO A 16 -8.07 -15.33 5.04
CA PRO A 16 -7.97 -14.25 6.00
C PRO A 16 -7.48 -13.05 5.18
N PHE A 17 -8.01 -11.86 5.46
CA PHE A 17 -7.60 -10.61 4.83
C PHE A 17 -6.05 -10.55 4.83
N ASN A 18 -5.38 -11.03 3.78
CA ASN A 18 -3.93 -11.00 3.67
C ASN A 18 -3.63 -9.55 3.32
N ARG A 19 -3.63 -8.70 4.34
CA ARG A 19 -3.20 -7.33 4.22
C ARG A 19 -1.71 -7.36 3.95
N ILE A 20 -1.31 -6.68 2.89
CA ILE A 20 0.10 -6.45 2.63
C ILE A 20 0.66 -5.64 3.81
N PRO A 21 1.78 -6.06 4.41
CA PRO A 21 2.41 -5.29 5.49
C PRO A 21 2.66 -3.85 5.03
N PRO A 22 2.48 -2.84 5.91
CA PRO A 22 2.77 -1.46 5.56
C PRO A 22 4.22 -1.29 5.12
N LEU A 23 4.44 -0.46 4.09
CA LEU A 23 5.78 -0.07 3.68
C LEU A 23 6.30 1.00 4.65
N ASP A 24 7.31 0.68 5.45
CA ASP A 24 7.96 1.62 6.35
C ASP A 24 9.17 2.31 5.68
N LEU A 25 9.14 3.64 5.62
CA LEU A 25 10.18 4.45 4.98
C LEU A 25 11.06 5.23 5.97
N HIS A 26 11.02 4.94 7.27
CA HIS A 26 11.91 5.59 8.23
C HIS A 26 13.38 5.37 7.84
N GLY A 27 14.14 6.47 7.72
CA GLY A 27 15.58 6.45 7.42
C GLY A 27 15.97 6.23 5.95
N ILE A 28 15.02 6.12 5.02
CA ILE A 28 15.31 5.83 3.61
C ILE A 28 15.65 7.10 2.81
N THR A 29 16.58 7.00 1.86
CA THR A 29 17.05 8.12 1.02
C THR A 29 16.07 8.47 -0.11
N TYR A 30 16.24 9.64 -0.75
CA TYR A 30 15.32 10.11 -1.82
C TYR A 30 15.13 9.11 -2.95
N LYS A 31 16.25 8.63 -3.50
CA LYS A 31 16.26 7.85 -4.73
C LYS A 31 15.58 6.50 -4.50
N ASP A 32 15.80 5.92 -3.31
CA ASP A 32 15.25 4.62 -2.94
C ASP A 32 13.75 4.71 -2.65
N VAL A 33 13.27 5.83 -2.07
CA VAL A 33 11.84 6.02 -1.77
C VAL A 33 10.97 5.88 -3.01
N GLN A 34 11.37 6.46 -4.14
CA GLN A 34 10.55 6.42 -5.36
C GLN A 34 10.36 4.98 -5.84
N VAL A 35 11.46 4.25 -6.04
CA VAL A 35 11.43 2.87 -6.52
C VAL A 35 10.67 1.97 -5.55
N LEU A 36 10.92 2.09 -4.23
CA LEU A 36 10.24 1.28 -3.23
C LEU A 36 8.73 1.51 -3.19
N VAL A 37 8.29 2.76 -3.33
CA VAL A 37 6.85 3.11 -3.37
C VAL A 37 6.20 2.56 -4.65
N GLU A 38 6.86 2.71 -5.80
CA GLU A 38 6.35 2.22 -7.08
C GLU A 38 6.21 0.69 -7.07
N ASP A 39 7.28 -0.03 -6.71
CA ASP A 39 7.27 -1.49 -6.62
C ASP A 39 6.21 -1.98 -5.63
N TYR A 40 6.14 -1.37 -4.45
CA TYR A 40 5.17 -1.74 -3.43
C TYR A 40 3.73 -1.55 -3.91
N VAL A 41 3.42 -0.44 -4.59
CA VAL A 41 2.06 -0.17 -5.02
C VAL A 41 1.68 -1.01 -6.25
N LEU A 42 2.55 -1.08 -7.27
CA LEU A 42 2.29 -1.79 -8.52
C LEU A 42 2.16 -3.31 -8.31
N MET A 43 2.99 -3.91 -7.46
CA MET A 43 2.95 -5.36 -7.23
C MET A 43 1.76 -5.80 -6.36
N ASN A 44 1.12 -4.87 -5.65
CA ASN A 44 0.12 -5.17 -4.63
C ASN A 44 -1.27 -4.57 -4.91
N GLN A 45 -1.56 -4.17 -6.15
CA GLN A 45 -2.84 -3.56 -6.54
C GLN A 45 -4.08 -4.38 -6.14
N ALA A 46 -3.97 -5.72 -6.14
CA ALA A 46 -5.06 -6.63 -5.75
C ALA A 46 -5.40 -6.59 -4.24
N TYR A 47 -4.60 -5.89 -3.43
CA TYR A 47 -4.70 -5.86 -1.96
C TYR A 47 -4.94 -4.45 -1.40
N LEU A 48 -5.40 -3.51 -2.23
CA LEU A 48 -5.79 -2.18 -1.79
C LEU A 48 -6.86 -2.26 -0.66
N PRO A 49 -6.83 -1.33 0.32
CA PRO A 49 -5.91 -0.21 0.40
C PRO A 49 -4.52 -0.59 0.94
N LEU A 50 -3.47 0.07 0.44
CA LEU A 50 -2.08 -0.14 0.86
C LEU A 50 -1.62 1.00 1.76
N GLN A 51 -0.84 0.69 2.80
CA GLN A 51 -0.38 1.67 3.78
C GLN A 51 1.13 1.91 3.66
N ILE A 52 1.53 3.18 3.58
CA ILE A 52 2.94 3.60 3.55
C ILE A 52 3.18 4.47 4.78
N ILE A 53 4.08 4.07 5.67
CA ILE A 53 4.45 4.78 6.89
C ILE A 53 5.56 5.77 6.54
N THR A 54 5.28 7.07 6.71
CA THR A 54 6.23 8.16 6.42
C THR A 54 6.77 8.81 7.69
N GLY A 55 6.19 8.48 8.84
CA GLY A 55 6.32 9.27 10.06
C GLY A 55 5.84 10.72 9.86
N ASN A 56 6.27 11.62 10.75
CA ASN A 56 5.90 13.05 10.68
C ASN A 56 6.73 13.87 9.68
N SER A 57 7.66 13.24 8.94
CA SER A 57 8.51 13.93 7.97
C SER A 57 7.72 14.45 6.77
N GLN A 58 7.60 15.78 6.65
CA GLN A 58 6.94 16.39 5.49
C GLN A 58 7.70 16.13 4.19
N SER A 59 9.03 16.09 4.24
CA SER A 59 9.85 15.78 3.07
C SER A 59 9.62 14.35 2.59
N MET A 60 9.46 13.38 3.49
CA MET A 60 9.12 12.00 3.14
C MET A 60 7.71 11.91 2.53
N LYS A 61 6.73 12.58 3.11
CA LYS A 61 5.36 12.65 2.54
C LYS A 61 5.38 13.21 1.11
N ASN A 62 6.10 14.30 0.88
CA ASN A 62 6.20 14.90 -0.45
C ASN A 62 6.81 13.93 -1.48
N ARG A 63 7.75 13.08 -1.06
CA ARG A 63 8.40 12.07 -1.91
C ARG A 63 7.46 10.97 -2.32
N VAL A 64 6.77 10.38 -1.35
CA VAL A 64 5.73 9.37 -1.59
C VAL A 64 4.64 9.95 -2.48
N ILE A 65 4.17 11.17 -2.18
CA ILE A 65 3.13 11.85 -2.97
C ILE A 65 3.58 12.05 -4.43
N LYS A 66 4.84 12.43 -4.66
CA LYS A 66 5.38 12.58 -6.02
C LYS A 66 5.30 11.26 -6.78
N ALA A 67 5.82 10.17 -6.21
CA ALA A 67 5.77 8.84 -6.83
C ALA A 67 4.31 8.40 -7.11
N LEU A 68 3.40 8.58 -6.16
CA LEU A 68 1.99 8.22 -6.36
C LEU A 68 1.31 9.03 -7.47
N LYS A 69 1.60 10.34 -7.56
CA LYS A 69 1.02 11.22 -8.59
C LYS A 69 1.55 10.92 -9.98
N GLU A 70 2.82 10.52 -10.12
CA GLU A 70 3.42 10.17 -11.41
C GLU A 70 2.72 8.97 -12.08
N HIS A 71 2.15 8.06 -11.28
CA HIS A 71 1.37 6.91 -11.76
C HIS A 71 -0.15 7.11 -11.66
N GLY A 72 -0.62 8.27 -11.22
CA GLY A 72 -2.05 8.59 -11.13
C GLY A 72 -2.81 7.92 -9.97
N PHE A 73 -2.11 7.39 -8.96
CA PHE A 73 -2.76 6.75 -7.82
C PHE A 73 -3.49 7.75 -6.92
N ARG A 74 -4.66 7.34 -6.42
CA ARG A 74 -5.44 8.08 -5.42
C ARG A 74 -5.01 7.65 -4.02
N TYR A 75 -4.84 8.64 -3.15
CA TYR A 75 -4.36 8.42 -1.79
C TYR A 75 -5.00 9.36 -0.77
N ARG A 76 -4.87 9.03 0.52
CA ARG A 76 -5.23 9.88 1.67
C ARG A 76 -4.04 9.98 2.61
N ILE A 77 -3.87 11.15 3.23
CA ILE A 77 -2.81 11.39 4.22
C ILE A 77 -3.39 11.21 5.62
N GLY A 78 -3.03 10.09 6.24
CA GLY A 78 -3.43 9.74 7.59
C GLY A 78 -4.93 9.81 7.85
N ASP A 79 -5.27 9.90 9.12
CA ASP A 79 -6.63 10.15 9.63
C ASP A 79 -6.62 11.36 10.58
N THR A 80 -7.70 11.58 11.33
CA THR A 80 -7.83 12.71 12.27
C THR A 80 -6.80 12.66 13.40
N PHE A 81 -6.33 11.47 13.79
CA PHE A 81 -5.45 11.26 14.94
C PHE A 81 -3.99 11.05 14.54
N ASN A 82 -3.73 10.44 13.38
CA ASN A 82 -2.39 10.11 12.94
C ASN A 82 -2.15 10.53 11.48
N LYS A 83 -1.23 11.48 11.27
CA LYS A 83 -0.78 11.95 9.95
C LYS A 83 0.51 11.29 9.46
N GLY A 84 0.99 10.27 10.16
CA GLY A 84 2.27 9.60 9.95
C GLY A 84 2.28 8.54 8.86
N TYR A 85 1.19 8.40 8.10
CA TYR A 85 1.08 7.44 7.02
C TYR A 85 0.29 8.00 5.84
N ILE A 86 0.44 7.36 4.68
CA ILE A 86 -0.34 7.59 3.48
C ILE A 86 -1.04 6.28 3.11
N LEU A 87 -2.33 6.36 2.83
CA LEU A 87 -3.16 5.23 2.42
C LEU A 87 -3.46 5.34 0.92
N VAL A 88 -3.01 4.37 0.13
CA VAL A 88 -3.30 4.27 -1.31
C VAL A 88 -4.60 3.50 -1.50
N ILE A 89 -5.49 4.00 -2.35
CA ILE A 89 -6.90 3.56 -2.41
C ILE A 89 -7.26 2.99 -3.79
N SER A 90 -6.72 3.54 -4.87
CA SER A 90 -6.96 3.09 -6.25
C SER A 90 -5.89 3.63 -7.19
#